data_AF-A0A9N8M099-F1
#
_entry.id   AF-A0A9N8M099-F1
#
_cell.length_a   1.000
_cell.length_b   1.000
_cell.length_c   1.000
_cell.angle_alpha   90.00
_cell.angle_beta   90.00
_cell.angle_gamma   90.00
#
_symmetry.space_group_name_H-M   'P 1'
#
loop_
_entity.id
_entity.type
_entity.pdbx_description
1 polymer ?
#
loop_
_entity_poly.entity_id
_entity_poly.type
_entity_poly.pdbx_seq_one_letter_code
_entity_poly.pdbx_strand_id
1 'polypeptide(L)'
;MVRHTTKRIVTTTALGITCLLLASSSYAVPLTGDGAEKNDAEMLALPVSVGGLTPSFVLDGPISLAQTDSNENATVSTNGAPLEDGASSTGGTALTNGTALPDGAASNDGTASTNGTALADGAPSTNGTASTNGTSSISGTTPAPSPLPAQKLTNNQTFIDLAIESIQASQRASWEQGVTVQALLEWKYPNWTTYEAPGPSSFHSGLFHGGAANVNRHERSDYPKEIVLQAMRSVVAQDSNGRLGAKVTGDEDAKAGSSLDSASSLESVLLAAYASGQIHGPWNTLDSNGVFSKAAKLQYNFIANKVPRGVGRIISQRMDRLQYWADTFYMGPPALAAFGLYTRNSDAQLEAYNQVKLYRDKLLYPKGSGSKTGLLGHIRNEDGSWADPAVWVTGQGWGALGMLRVAAALAQSSSGSWTSDLLTAAHDTFDSDASLWHNYVDDHSTFHDVSGSLALAAATYRLAALAPNLVDAYAITNAEAVYKRVIPHLSPFGQFGDGLQCVDALSFSTPGYTSVESLSFGILLEAARRDYSNAVGGKTTALVRTIGGLDM
;
A
#
# COMPACT_ATOMS: atom_id res chain seq x y z
N MET A 1 -51.95 33.18 -56.32
CA MET A 1 -52.42 33.57 -54.97
C MET A 1 -51.23 33.47 -54.03
N VAL A 2 -51.00 34.55 -53.28
CA VAL A 2 -49.78 34.88 -52.54
C VAL A 2 -49.49 33.89 -51.41
N ARG A 3 -48.21 33.51 -51.27
CA ARG A 3 -47.63 32.80 -50.11
C ARG A 3 -47.56 33.75 -48.92
N HIS A 4 -47.86 33.28 -47.72
CA HIS A 4 -47.09 33.67 -46.55
C HIS A 4 -46.72 32.45 -45.71
N THR A 5 -45.42 32.29 -45.57
CA THR A 5 -44.69 31.35 -44.75
C THR A 5 -44.25 32.10 -43.50
N THR A 6 -44.40 31.51 -42.31
CA THR A 6 -43.66 31.96 -41.12
C THR A 6 -42.73 30.82 -40.68
N LYS A 7 -41.45 30.95 -41.02
CA LYS A 7 -40.32 30.24 -40.41
C LYS A 7 -39.79 31.11 -39.26
N ARG A 8 -39.38 30.49 -38.16
CA ARG A 8 -38.39 31.04 -37.22
C ARG A 8 -37.34 29.96 -36.96
N ILE A 9 -36.08 30.21 -37.34
CA ILE A 9 -34.89 29.55 -36.79
C ILE A 9 -33.72 30.56 -36.79
N VAL A 10 -32.86 30.44 -35.76
CA VAL A 10 -31.43 30.87 -35.57
C VAL A 10 -31.15 32.39 -35.39
N THR A 11 -30.18 32.94 -34.61
CA THR A 11 -28.87 32.48 -34.06
C THR A 11 -28.23 33.48 -33.00
N THR A 12 -27.38 32.95 -32.08
CA THR A 12 -26.05 33.41 -31.51
C THR A 12 -25.74 34.61 -30.55
N THR A 13 -24.91 34.29 -29.50
CA THR A 13 -23.75 34.98 -28.81
C THR A 13 -23.93 36.33 -28.05
N ALA A 14 -23.17 36.78 -27.02
CA ALA A 14 -21.79 36.57 -26.51
C ALA A 14 -21.55 37.18 -25.07
N LEU A 15 -20.38 36.87 -24.43
CA LEU A 15 -19.54 37.66 -23.44
C LEU A 15 -20.18 38.09 -22.08
N GLY A 16 -19.57 38.02 -20.88
CA GLY A 16 -18.20 38.17 -20.40
C GLY A 16 -18.07 39.47 -19.56
N ILE A 17 -17.70 39.42 -18.25
CA ILE A 17 -17.13 40.50 -17.37
C ILE A 17 -16.92 39.89 -15.95
N THR A 18 -15.70 39.57 -15.50
CA THR A 18 -14.65 40.37 -14.82
C THR A 18 -14.80 40.48 -13.30
N CYS A 19 -13.74 40.00 -12.62
CA CYS A 19 -13.47 40.00 -11.19
C CYS A 19 -13.04 41.40 -10.69
N LEU A 20 -13.44 41.82 -9.48
CA LEU A 20 -12.84 42.95 -8.77
C LEU A 20 -12.58 42.58 -7.31
N LEU A 21 -11.30 42.50 -6.97
CA LEU A 21 -10.74 42.50 -5.61
C LEU A 21 -10.75 43.92 -5.06
N LEU A 22 -11.27 44.12 -3.84
CA LEU A 22 -10.84 45.18 -2.94
C LEU A 22 -10.84 44.68 -1.50
N ALA A 23 -9.66 44.79 -0.88
CA ALA A 23 -9.43 44.65 0.55
C ALA A 23 -9.55 46.03 1.21
N SER A 24 -10.08 46.10 2.44
CA SER A 24 -9.58 46.97 3.52
C SER A 24 -10.48 46.93 4.78
N SER A 25 -9.86 46.52 5.89
CA SER A 25 -9.92 47.08 7.27
C SER A 25 -11.21 47.66 7.87
N SER A 26 -11.56 47.11 9.05
CA SER A 26 -11.85 47.75 10.34
C SER A 26 -12.52 49.15 10.37
N TYR A 27 -13.69 49.28 11.01
CA TYR A 27 -13.90 49.97 12.29
C TYR A 27 -15.40 50.04 12.69
N ALA A 28 -15.59 50.20 14.00
CA ALA A 28 -16.76 50.27 14.88
C ALA A 28 -18.08 50.94 14.42
N VAL A 29 -19.18 50.33 14.92
CA VAL A 29 -20.44 50.81 15.56
C VAL A 29 -20.89 52.28 15.34
N PRO A 30 -22.22 52.52 15.21
CA PRO A 30 -22.93 53.03 16.38
C PRO A 30 -24.30 52.38 16.64
N LEU A 31 -24.65 52.40 17.93
CA LEU A 31 -25.94 52.10 18.54
C LEU A 31 -26.97 53.21 18.26
N THR A 32 -28.20 52.80 17.95
CA THR A 32 -29.50 53.42 18.28
C THR A 32 -30.53 52.31 18.11
N GLY A 33 -31.42 51.92 19.04
CA GLY A 33 -32.10 52.66 20.09
C GLY A 33 -33.61 52.44 19.90
N ASP A 34 -34.21 51.73 20.85
CA ASP A 34 -35.63 51.68 21.24
C ASP A 34 -36.67 50.85 20.48
N GLY A 35 -37.43 50.07 21.27
CA GLY A 35 -38.70 49.43 20.89
C GLY A 35 -39.03 48.17 21.67
N ALA A 36 -39.29 48.30 22.97
CA ALA A 36 -39.73 47.20 23.84
C ALA A 36 -41.19 46.79 23.58
N GLU A 37 -41.47 45.48 23.63
CA GLU A 37 -42.72 44.98 24.22
C GLU A 37 -42.52 43.56 24.79
N LYS A 38 -42.89 43.43 26.08
CA LYS A 38 -42.93 42.19 26.85
C LYS A 38 -44.19 41.40 26.49
N ASN A 39 -44.11 40.07 26.56
CA ASN A 39 -45.11 39.28 27.29
C ASN A 39 -44.50 37.94 27.72
N ASP A 40 -44.85 37.58 28.95
CA ASP A 40 -44.22 36.58 29.80
C ASP A 40 -44.72 35.14 29.55
N ALA A 41 -43.86 34.21 29.98
CA ALA A 41 -44.14 32.93 30.64
C ALA A 41 -44.91 31.81 29.90
N GLU A 42 -44.25 30.67 29.72
CA GLU A 42 -44.63 29.46 30.46
C GLU A 42 -43.43 28.49 30.62
N MET A 43 -43.10 28.21 31.88
CA MET A 43 -42.31 27.07 32.33
C MET A 43 -43.18 25.81 32.23
N LEU A 44 -42.65 24.74 31.64
CA LEU A 44 -43.06 23.38 31.97
C LEU A 44 -41.82 22.52 32.15
N ALA A 45 -41.74 21.93 33.34
CA ALA A 45 -40.63 21.16 33.84
C ALA A 45 -40.94 19.66 33.80
N LEU A 46 -39.86 18.87 33.62
CA LEU A 46 -39.64 17.47 34.00
C LEU A 46 -40.22 16.35 33.09
N PRO A 47 -39.63 15.13 33.08
CA PRO A 47 -38.60 14.61 33.99
C PRO A 47 -37.35 13.97 33.34
N VAL A 48 -36.32 13.90 34.18
CA VAL A 48 -35.15 13.02 34.10
C VAL A 48 -35.60 11.55 34.15
N SER A 49 -35.08 10.72 33.25
CA SER A 49 -35.09 9.26 33.38
C SER A 49 -33.65 8.74 33.29
N VAL A 50 -33.25 8.06 34.35
CA VAL A 50 -31.97 7.37 34.53
C VAL A 50 -32.14 5.91 34.09
N GLY A 51 -31.13 5.35 33.42
CA GLY A 51 -30.99 3.93 33.13
C GLY A 51 -30.51 3.71 31.69
N GLY A 52 -29.48 2.94 31.37
CA GLY A 52 -28.52 2.17 32.15
C GLY A 52 -27.60 1.51 31.12
N LEU A 53 -26.29 1.74 31.24
CA LEU A 53 -25.21 0.98 30.60
C LEU A 53 -24.33 0.57 31.79
N THR A 54 -24.03 -0.69 32.06
CA THR A 54 -23.25 -1.66 31.25
C THR A 54 -23.40 -3.08 31.84
N PRO A 55 -22.99 -4.16 31.15
CA PRO A 55 -22.44 -5.34 31.80
C PRO A 55 -20.92 -5.29 31.79
N SER A 56 -20.34 -5.18 32.99
CA SER A 56 -18.92 -5.36 33.28
C SER A 56 -18.58 -6.86 33.32
N PHE A 57 -17.51 -7.26 32.64
CA PHE A 57 -16.83 -8.53 32.87
C PHE A 57 -15.68 -8.30 33.87
N VAL A 58 -15.66 -9.13 34.92
CA VAL A 58 -14.73 -9.08 36.05
C VAL A 58 -13.45 -9.83 35.71
N LEU A 59 -12.29 -9.28 36.09
CA LEU A 59 -11.07 -10.04 36.34
C LEU A 59 -10.42 -9.48 37.61
N ASP A 60 -10.42 -10.32 38.64
CA ASP A 60 -9.79 -10.12 39.95
C ASP A 60 -8.26 -10.05 39.84
N GLY A 61 -7.63 -9.21 40.67
CA GLY A 61 -6.21 -9.33 41.02
C GLY A 61 -5.50 -7.99 41.26
N PRO A 62 -4.91 -7.74 42.45
CA PRO A 62 -4.67 -6.39 42.96
C PRO A 62 -3.31 -5.82 42.53
N ILE A 63 -3.13 -4.49 42.63
CA ILE A 63 -2.01 -3.88 43.37
C ILE A 63 -2.26 -2.38 43.61
N SER A 64 -1.93 -2.01 44.85
CA SER A 64 -2.07 -0.76 45.60
C SER A 64 -1.86 0.58 44.89
N LEU A 65 -2.74 1.53 45.24
CA LEU A 65 -2.58 2.98 45.10
C LEU A 65 -1.73 3.54 46.24
N ALA A 66 -0.85 4.50 45.92
CA ALA A 66 -0.45 5.56 46.84
C ALA A 66 -0.26 6.87 46.05
N GLN A 67 -1.18 7.78 46.28
CA GLN A 67 -1.19 9.23 46.03
C GLN A 67 -0.04 9.89 46.86
N THR A 68 0.61 11.02 46.54
CA THR A 68 0.11 12.38 46.27
C THR A 68 1.25 13.31 45.80
N ASP A 69 0.91 14.23 44.89
CA ASP A 69 1.21 15.69 44.81
C ASP A 69 2.56 16.29 45.24
N SER A 70 3.15 17.11 44.35
CA SER A 70 3.22 18.58 44.50
C SER A 70 4.02 19.27 43.39
N ASN A 71 3.54 20.45 43.00
CA ASN A 71 4.16 21.44 42.12
C ASN A 71 5.51 21.94 42.67
N GLU A 72 6.44 22.34 41.80
CA GLU A 72 6.87 23.75 41.67
C GLU A 72 7.92 23.97 40.57
N ASN A 73 7.95 25.23 40.15
CA ASN A 73 8.63 25.81 39.00
C ASN A 73 10.05 26.28 39.37
N ALA A 74 10.87 26.44 38.33
CA ALA A 74 11.84 27.51 38.13
C ALA A 74 13.37 27.22 38.19
N THR A 75 13.99 27.81 37.17
CA THR A 75 15.34 28.39 37.06
C THR A 75 16.49 27.59 36.41
N VAL A 76 16.88 28.13 35.26
CA VAL A 76 18.15 28.02 34.54
C VAL A 76 19.25 28.73 35.33
N SER A 77 20.44 28.12 35.44
CA SER A 77 21.71 28.86 35.40
C SER A 77 22.88 27.97 34.98
N THR A 78 23.80 28.62 34.28
CA THR A 78 24.89 28.14 33.43
C THR A 78 26.25 28.06 34.15
N ASN A 79 27.14 27.27 33.54
CA ASN A 79 28.61 27.37 33.52
C ASN A 79 29.45 26.96 34.74
N GLY A 80 30.40 26.04 34.49
CA GLY A 80 31.61 25.89 35.31
C GLY A 80 32.28 24.51 35.21
N ALA A 81 33.04 24.26 34.15
CA ALA A 81 34.26 23.44 34.22
C ALA A 81 35.46 24.41 34.40
N PRO A 82 36.71 23.99 34.74
CA PRO A 82 37.26 22.63 34.88
C PRO A 82 38.16 22.44 36.14
N LEU A 83 38.68 21.21 36.38
CA LEU A 83 40.12 20.91 36.53
C LEU A 83 40.35 19.46 37.00
N GLU A 84 41.32 18.82 36.32
CA GLU A 84 41.92 17.52 36.58
C GLU A 84 42.81 17.54 37.83
N ASP A 85 42.90 16.44 38.56
CA ASP A 85 44.08 15.55 38.67
C ASP A 85 43.98 14.68 39.93
N GLY A 86 44.49 13.43 39.88
CA GLY A 86 44.81 12.67 41.10
C GLY A 86 44.32 11.22 41.11
N ALA A 87 45.15 10.33 40.57
CA ALA A 87 45.05 8.89 40.73
C ALA A 87 45.20 8.45 42.21
N SER A 88 44.39 7.48 42.65
CA SER A 88 44.89 6.35 43.45
C SER A 88 43.95 5.15 43.33
N SER A 89 44.48 4.06 42.80
CA SER A 89 43.89 2.72 42.87
C SER A 89 44.03 2.15 44.29
N THR A 90 42.94 1.69 44.89
CA THR A 90 42.95 0.61 45.87
C THR A 90 41.79 -0.33 45.58
N GLY A 91 42.14 -1.61 45.46
CA GLY A 91 41.24 -2.66 45.00
C GLY A 91 40.13 -3.00 45.99
N GLY A 92 39.06 -3.56 45.43
CA GLY A 92 37.95 -4.16 46.15
C GLY A 92 36.97 -4.74 45.14
N THR A 93 37.18 -6.01 44.78
CA THR A 93 36.27 -6.80 43.96
C THR A 93 34.89 -6.93 44.61
N ALA A 94 33.83 -6.63 43.84
CA ALA A 94 32.53 -7.29 43.94
C ALA A 94 31.92 -7.38 42.53
N LEU A 95 32.00 -8.57 41.93
CA LEU A 95 31.24 -8.95 40.74
C LEU A 95 29.85 -9.41 41.19
N THR A 96 28.80 -8.76 40.68
CA THR A 96 27.43 -9.29 40.67
C THR A 96 26.80 -9.06 39.29
N ASN A 97 26.54 -10.19 38.63
CA ASN A 97 25.70 -10.48 37.46
C ASN A 97 25.41 -9.38 36.40
N GLY A 98 25.88 -9.66 35.18
CA GLY A 98 24.94 -9.69 34.05
C GLY A 98 25.18 -8.72 32.88
N THR A 99 26.41 -8.39 32.52
CA THR A 99 26.69 -7.71 31.24
C THR A 99 27.85 -8.37 30.51
N ALA A 100 27.55 -9.01 29.38
CA ALA A 100 28.53 -9.47 28.43
C ALA A 100 29.11 -8.28 27.65
N LEU A 101 30.44 -8.18 27.60
CA LEU A 101 31.20 -7.34 26.66
C LEU A 101 31.86 -8.25 25.61
N PRO A 102 32.21 -7.72 24.42
CA PRO A 102 32.34 -8.46 23.18
C PRO A 102 33.66 -9.23 23.07
N ASP A 103 33.60 -10.39 22.42
CA ASP A 103 34.78 -11.16 22.05
C ASP A 103 35.62 -10.45 20.98
N GLY A 104 36.93 -10.34 21.26
CA GLY A 104 37.93 -10.74 20.27
C GLY A 104 38.81 -9.66 19.62
N ALA A 105 39.43 -8.77 20.39
CA ALA A 105 40.67 -8.12 19.94
C ALA A 105 41.89 -8.98 20.35
N ALA A 106 42.53 -9.65 19.39
CA ALA A 106 43.79 -10.36 19.61
C ALA A 106 44.97 -9.37 19.53
N SER A 107 45.73 -9.28 20.62
CA SER A 107 47.04 -8.61 20.69
C SER A 107 48.16 -9.60 20.36
N ASN A 108 49.15 -9.10 19.64
CA ASN A 108 50.32 -9.81 19.17
C ASN A 108 51.31 -10.05 20.32
N ASP A 109 51.86 -11.27 20.43
CA ASP A 109 53.28 -11.55 20.71
C ASP A 109 53.49 -13.05 21.00
N GLY A 110 54.45 -13.69 20.31
CA GLY A 110 55.04 -14.96 20.77
C GLY A 110 55.25 -16.08 19.73
N THR A 111 56.38 -15.99 19.01
CA THR A 111 57.29 -17.10 18.60
C THR A 111 56.79 -18.28 17.74
N ALA A 112 57.54 -18.50 16.65
CA ALA A 112 57.36 -19.53 15.64
C ALA A 112 57.71 -20.97 16.09
N SER A 113 57.02 -21.95 15.50
CA SER A 113 57.57 -23.29 15.25
C SER A 113 57.08 -23.84 13.90
N THR A 114 58.02 -24.46 13.21
CA THR A 114 58.06 -24.88 11.80
C THR A 114 57.39 -26.23 11.56
N ASN A 115 56.68 -26.39 10.44
CA ASN A 115 56.89 -27.47 9.44
C ASN A 115 55.79 -27.48 8.36
N GLY A 116 56.21 -27.51 7.09
CA GLY A 116 55.42 -28.14 6.02
C GLY A 116 55.10 -27.29 4.79
N THR A 117 56.07 -27.19 3.89
CA THR A 117 55.95 -27.10 2.42
C THR A 117 55.20 -25.91 1.78
N ALA A 118 56.00 -25.04 1.17
CA ALA A 118 55.63 -24.06 0.16
C ALA A 118 55.57 -24.68 -1.25
N LEU A 119 54.84 -24.02 -2.17
CA LEU A 119 55.09 -23.77 -3.61
C LEU A 119 53.74 -23.31 -4.22
N ALA A 120 53.59 -22.32 -5.11
CA ALA A 120 54.46 -21.26 -5.63
C ALA A 120 53.60 -20.32 -6.51
N ASP A 121 54.04 -19.05 -6.60
CA ASP A 121 53.99 -18.07 -7.71
C ASP A 121 52.66 -17.81 -8.45
N GLY A 122 52.13 -16.59 -8.64
CA GLY A 122 52.69 -15.27 -8.97
C GLY A 122 51.63 -14.64 -9.93
N ALA A 123 51.25 -13.35 -9.96
CA ALA A 123 51.99 -12.10 -9.86
C ALA A 123 51.03 -10.91 -9.50
N PRO A 124 51.56 -9.72 -9.14
CA PRO A 124 50.79 -8.58 -8.63
C PRO A 124 50.57 -7.41 -9.62
N SER A 125 49.70 -6.46 -9.20
CA SER A 125 49.47 -5.08 -9.69
C SER A 125 48.60 -4.93 -10.94
N THR A 126 47.80 -3.88 -11.19
CA THR A 126 47.37 -2.66 -10.48
C THR A 126 46.25 -2.03 -11.33
N ASN A 127 45.14 -1.61 -10.72
CA ASN A 127 44.61 -0.24 -10.73
C ASN A 127 43.14 -0.23 -10.34
N GLY A 128 42.87 0.46 -9.23
CA GLY A 128 41.53 0.72 -8.75
C GLY A 128 40.79 1.76 -9.59
N THR A 129 39.47 1.61 -9.59
CA THR A 129 38.55 2.74 -9.63
C THR A 129 37.58 2.57 -8.47
N ALA A 130 37.35 3.68 -7.78
CA ALA A 130 36.81 3.77 -6.44
C ALA A 130 35.47 3.03 -6.24
N SER A 131 35.41 2.26 -5.15
CA SER A 131 34.18 1.82 -4.52
C SER A 131 33.38 3.04 -4.06
N THR A 132 32.16 3.19 -4.57
CA THR A 132 31.13 4.03 -3.95
C THR A 132 30.27 3.14 -3.07
N ASN A 133 30.41 3.35 -1.75
CA ASN A 133 29.66 2.69 -0.69
C ASN A 133 28.14 2.74 -0.92
N GLY A 134 27.47 1.60 -0.73
CA GLY A 134 26.01 1.53 -0.67
C GLY A 134 25.35 0.29 -1.28
N THR A 135 26.05 -0.82 -1.49
CA THR A 135 25.42 -2.13 -1.66
C THR A 135 26.15 -3.10 -0.74
N SER A 136 25.46 -3.61 0.28
CA SER A 136 25.88 -4.86 0.90
C SER A 136 25.86 -5.92 -0.19
N SER A 137 27.02 -6.20 -0.77
CA SER A 137 27.21 -7.38 -1.58
C SER A 137 27.15 -8.58 -0.65
N ILE A 138 25.94 -9.13 -0.43
CA ILE A 138 25.80 -10.51 0.00
C ILE A 138 26.17 -11.36 -1.22
N SER A 139 27.46 -11.43 -1.54
CA SER A 139 28.00 -12.48 -2.41
C SER A 139 28.12 -13.74 -1.56
N GLY A 140 26.96 -14.27 -1.20
CA GLY A 140 26.75 -15.56 -0.60
C GLY A 140 25.44 -16.06 -1.18
N THR A 141 25.47 -16.57 -2.41
CA THR A 141 24.37 -17.37 -2.94
C THR A 141 24.33 -18.68 -2.16
N THR A 142 23.82 -18.63 -0.92
CA THR A 142 23.30 -19.84 -0.29
C THR A 142 22.14 -20.31 -1.16
N PRO A 143 22.18 -21.52 -1.73
CA PRO A 143 21.03 -22.07 -2.43
C PRO A 143 19.82 -21.95 -1.52
N ALA A 144 18.68 -21.52 -2.07
CA ALA A 144 17.43 -21.54 -1.33
C ALA A 144 17.24 -22.95 -0.72
N PRO A 145 16.95 -23.06 0.59
CA PRO A 145 16.86 -24.35 1.26
C PRO A 145 15.85 -25.24 0.54
N SER A 146 16.20 -26.49 0.26
CA SER A 146 15.32 -27.43 -0.45
C SER A 146 13.92 -27.47 0.16
N PRO A 147 12.85 -27.60 -0.65
CA PRO A 147 11.49 -27.62 -0.15
C PRO A 147 11.35 -28.79 0.84
N LEU A 148 10.73 -28.52 1.99
CA LEU A 148 10.57 -29.54 3.00
C LEU A 148 9.63 -30.63 2.47
N PRO A 149 9.99 -31.92 2.55
CA PRO A 149 9.09 -32.98 2.15
C PRO A 149 7.81 -32.89 2.98
N ALA A 150 6.69 -32.61 2.32
CA ALA A 150 5.39 -32.52 2.96
C ALA A 150 5.04 -33.87 3.61
N GLN A 151 5.14 -33.95 4.94
CA GLN A 151 4.50 -35.04 5.66
C GLN A 151 2.99 -34.86 5.43
N LYS A 152 2.28 -35.94 5.05
CA LYS A 152 0.84 -35.89 4.74
C LYS A 152 0.05 -35.59 6.01
N LEU A 153 -0.01 -34.32 6.39
CA LEU A 153 -0.84 -33.82 7.48
C LEU A 153 -2.30 -33.99 7.02
N THR A 154 -3.08 -34.71 7.81
CA THR A 154 -4.49 -35.05 7.51
C THR A 154 -5.42 -33.87 7.82
N ASN A 155 -5.10 -32.68 7.31
CA ASN A 155 -5.84 -31.47 7.64
C ASN A 155 -6.79 -31.09 6.51
N ASN A 156 -8.02 -30.74 6.89
CA ASN A 156 -9.05 -30.16 6.00
C ASN A 156 -8.79 -28.65 5.80
N GLN A 157 -7.54 -28.27 5.50
CA GLN A 157 -7.12 -26.87 5.32
C GLN A 157 -7.31 -26.45 3.87
N THR A 158 -7.89 -25.27 3.64
CA THR A 158 -7.98 -24.69 2.30
C THR A 158 -6.69 -23.94 1.95
N PHE A 159 -6.45 -23.66 0.66
CA PHE A 159 -5.35 -22.79 0.22
C PHE A 159 -5.36 -21.46 1.00
N ILE A 160 -6.54 -20.86 1.16
CA ILE A 160 -6.71 -19.59 1.86
C ILE A 160 -6.22 -19.68 3.31
N ASP A 161 -6.60 -20.74 4.04
CA ASP A 161 -6.22 -20.89 5.45
C ASP A 161 -4.70 -21.00 5.57
N LEU A 162 -4.09 -21.87 4.76
CA LEU A 162 -2.64 -22.06 4.73
C LEU A 162 -1.89 -20.79 4.31
N ALA A 163 -2.37 -20.08 3.29
CA ALA A 163 -1.77 -18.84 2.83
C ALA A 163 -1.80 -17.77 3.93
N ILE A 164 -2.95 -17.59 4.60
CA ILE A 164 -3.09 -16.62 5.69
C ILE A 164 -2.20 -16.99 6.89
N GLU A 165 -2.18 -18.25 7.31
CA GLU A 165 -1.32 -18.72 8.40
C GLU A 165 0.17 -18.48 8.08
N SER A 166 0.59 -18.80 6.85
CA SER A 166 1.97 -18.62 6.39
C SER A 166 2.38 -17.15 6.33
N ILE A 167 1.50 -16.29 5.82
CA ILE A 167 1.69 -14.85 5.82
C ILE A 167 1.83 -14.31 7.25
N GLN A 168 0.97 -14.76 8.17
CA GLN A 168 0.99 -14.32 9.58
C GLN A 168 2.27 -14.74 10.31
N ALA A 169 2.86 -15.88 9.92
CA ALA A 169 4.14 -16.35 10.45
C ALA A 169 5.36 -15.61 9.87
N SER A 170 5.21 -14.92 8.75
CA SER A 170 6.31 -14.24 8.06
C SER A 170 6.61 -12.86 8.64
N GLN A 171 7.90 -12.57 8.82
CA GLN A 171 8.39 -11.19 8.84
C GLN A 171 8.30 -10.66 7.42
N ARG A 172 7.81 -9.44 7.24
CA ARG A 172 7.53 -8.90 5.91
C ARG A 172 7.79 -7.42 5.82
N ALA A 173 8.22 -6.99 4.64
CA ALA A 173 8.46 -5.59 4.37
C ALA A 173 7.15 -4.80 4.19
N SER A 174 7.26 -3.48 4.10
CA SER A 174 6.08 -2.61 4.07
C SER A 174 5.17 -2.81 2.84
N TRP A 175 5.73 -3.17 1.68
CA TRP A 175 4.93 -3.44 0.47
C TRP A 175 4.19 -4.78 0.54
N GLU A 176 4.87 -5.81 1.06
CA GLU A 176 4.26 -7.12 1.34
C GLU A 176 3.11 -7.00 2.35
N GLN A 177 3.31 -6.18 3.38
CA GLN A 177 2.26 -5.81 4.33
C GLN A 177 1.05 -5.17 3.63
N GLY A 178 1.28 -4.23 2.70
CA GLY A 178 0.20 -3.58 1.96
C GLY A 178 -0.60 -4.54 1.09
N VAL A 179 0.06 -5.39 0.27
CA VAL A 179 -0.64 -6.38 -0.57
C VAL A 179 -1.35 -7.45 0.26
N THR A 180 -0.76 -7.89 1.37
CA THR A 180 -1.42 -8.81 2.32
C THR A 180 -2.71 -8.21 2.84
N VAL A 181 -2.70 -6.94 3.25
CA VAL A 181 -3.91 -6.31 3.78
C VAL A 181 -4.98 -6.18 2.70
N GLN A 182 -4.58 -5.82 1.47
CA GLN A 182 -5.52 -5.78 0.35
C GLN A 182 -6.14 -7.16 0.08
N ALA A 183 -5.35 -8.22 0.10
CA ALA A 183 -5.81 -9.58 -0.08
C ALA A 183 -6.83 -10.01 1.00
N LEU A 184 -6.52 -9.72 2.27
CA LEU A 184 -7.42 -9.98 3.38
C LEU A 184 -8.71 -9.15 3.29
N LEU A 185 -8.60 -7.89 2.87
CA LEU A 185 -9.72 -6.99 2.69
C LEU A 185 -10.68 -7.53 1.62
N GLU A 186 -10.17 -7.93 0.45
CA GLU A 186 -10.98 -8.47 -0.64
C GLU A 186 -11.60 -9.83 -0.32
N TRP A 187 -10.87 -10.70 0.40
CA TRP A 187 -11.38 -12.01 0.74
C TRP A 187 -12.35 -12.01 1.91
N LYS A 188 -11.93 -11.48 3.07
CA LYS A 188 -12.69 -11.56 4.35
C LYS A 188 -13.69 -10.43 4.53
N TYR A 189 -13.41 -9.26 3.97
CA TYR A 189 -14.15 -8.02 4.22
C TYR A 189 -14.62 -7.33 2.93
N PRO A 190 -15.28 -8.04 1.99
CA PRO A 190 -15.61 -7.50 0.67
C PRO A 190 -16.42 -6.19 0.73
N ASN A 191 -17.31 -6.03 1.73
CA ASN A 191 -18.12 -4.83 1.97
C ASN A 191 -17.31 -3.58 2.40
N TRP A 192 -16.03 -3.78 2.71
CA TRP A 192 -15.07 -2.73 3.07
C TRP A 192 -14.12 -2.39 1.92
N THR A 193 -14.24 -3.06 0.77
CA THR A 193 -13.43 -2.78 -0.42
C THR A 193 -14.01 -1.63 -1.26
N THR A 194 -13.15 -0.97 -2.04
CA THR A 194 -13.57 -0.06 -3.12
C THR A 194 -14.17 -0.79 -4.32
N TYR A 195 -14.04 -2.11 -4.42
CA TYR A 195 -14.66 -2.88 -5.50
C TYR A 195 -16.15 -3.07 -5.27
N GLU A 196 -16.60 -3.31 -4.03
CA GLU A 196 -18.03 -3.52 -3.76
C GLU A 196 -18.86 -2.23 -3.91
N ALA A 197 -18.31 -1.07 -3.59
CA ALA A 197 -18.80 0.20 -4.12
C ALA A 197 -17.64 0.96 -4.75
N PRO A 198 -17.57 1.04 -6.08
CA PRO A 198 -16.65 1.93 -6.76
C PRO A 198 -17.02 3.41 -6.57
N GLY A 199 -16.00 4.27 -6.57
CA GLY A 199 -16.15 5.72 -6.69
C GLY A 199 -16.14 6.54 -5.38
N PRO A 200 -16.36 7.86 -5.47
CA PRO A 200 -16.17 8.81 -4.37
C PRO A 200 -17.08 8.62 -3.16
N SER A 201 -18.20 7.91 -3.32
CA SER A 201 -19.23 7.75 -2.29
C SER A 201 -19.05 6.54 -1.37
N SER A 202 -17.98 5.76 -1.55
CA SER A 202 -17.78 4.46 -0.88
C SER A 202 -17.44 4.58 0.61
N PHE A 203 -16.99 5.76 1.03
CA PHE A 203 -16.66 6.07 2.41
C PHE A 203 -17.21 7.45 2.77
N HIS A 204 -18.44 7.48 3.28
CA HIS A 204 -19.09 8.70 3.78
C HIS A 204 -19.34 8.58 5.28
N SER A 205 -18.63 9.38 6.10
CA SER A 205 -19.08 9.63 7.47
C SER A 205 -20.27 10.61 7.41
N GLY A 206 -21.45 10.23 7.91
CA GLY A 206 -22.65 11.11 7.95
C GLY A 206 -22.36 12.46 8.65
N LEU A 207 -23.05 13.59 8.40
CA LEU A 207 -24.47 13.91 8.15
C LEU A 207 -24.61 15.14 7.20
N PHE A 208 -25.63 15.22 6.32
CA PHE A 208 -26.30 16.51 6.00
C PHE A 208 -27.75 16.39 5.47
N HIS A 209 -28.65 17.11 6.17
CA HIS A 209 -29.91 17.77 5.81
C HIS A 209 -30.95 17.09 4.90
N GLY A 210 -32.08 16.70 5.50
CA GLY A 210 -33.33 16.44 4.78
C GLY A 210 -34.08 15.17 5.17
N GLY A 211 -34.16 14.82 6.46
CA GLY A 211 -35.15 13.85 6.97
C GLY A 211 -35.04 12.38 6.52
N ALA A 212 -34.17 12.04 5.57
CA ALA A 212 -33.88 10.66 5.22
C ALA A 212 -32.72 10.15 6.09
N ALA A 213 -33.03 9.15 6.93
CA ALA A 213 -32.07 8.50 7.81
C ALA A 213 -30.85 7.97 7.03
N ASN A 214 -29.70 7.99 7.69
CA ASN A 214 -28.44 7.34 7.32
C ASN A 214 -28.63 6.13 6.41
N VAL A 215 -28.30 6.27 5.14
CA VAL A 215 -27.90 5.12 4.34
C VAL A 215 -26.40 5.24 4.17
N ASN A 216 -25.68 4.76 5.20
CA ASN A 216 -24.38 4.16 4.95
C ASN A 216 -24.65 3.20 3.78
N ARG A 217 -24.15 3.49 2.57
CA ARG A 217 -24.54 2.74 1.35
C ARG A 217 -24.25 1.24 1.49
N HIS A 218 -23.48 0.90 2.51
CA HIS A 218 -23.25 -0.43 3.04
C HIS A 218 -23.76 -0.45 4.46
N GLU A 219 -24.72 -1.32 4.75
CA GLU A 219 -25.13 -1.69 6.11
C GLU A 219 -23.98 -2.44 6.82
N ARG A 220 -22.80 -1.81 6.91
CA ARG A 220 -21.58 -2.34 7.56
C ARG A 220 -21.89 -2.52 9.03
N SER A 221 -22.27 -3.73 9.40
CA SER A 221 -22.52 -4.14 10.78
C SER A 221 -21.30 -4.82 11.41
N ASP A 222 -20.30 -5.20 10.61
CA ASP A 222 -19.08 -5.86 11.04
C ASP A 222 -17.92 -4.87 11.27
N TYR A 223 -17.04 -5.20 12.20
CA TYR A 223 -15.81 -4.44 12.45
C TYR A 223 -14.61 -5.23 11.88
N PRO A 224 -13.83 -4.67 10.94
CA PRO A 224 -12.78 -5.40 10.23
C PRO A 224 -11.51 -5.57 11.09
N LYS A 225 -11.61 -6.37 12.15
CA LYS A 225 -10.63 -6.45 13.24
C LYS A 225 -9.22 -6.77 12.74
N GLU A 226 -9.07 -7.77 11.87
CA GLU A 226 -7.76 -8.19 11.35
C GLU A 226 -7.12 -7.06 10.54
N ILE A 227 -7.90 -6.31 9.75
CA ILE A 227 -7.39 -5.17 8.98
C ILE A 227 -6.93 -4.07 9.93
N VAL A 228 -7.69 -3.78 10.99
CA VAL A 228 -7.30 -2.77 11.99
C VAL A 228 -6.03 -3.19 12.75
N LEU A 229 -5.87 -4.46 13.09
CA LEU A 229 -4.65 -4.96 13.74
C LEU A 229 -3.44 -4.84 12.83
N GLN A 230 -3.58 -5.16 11.54
CA GLN A 230 -2.53 -5.00 10.54
C GLN A 230 -2.17 -3.53 10.31
N ALA A 231 -3.17 -2.64 10.26
CA ALA A 231 -2.96 -1.20 10.21
C ALA A 231 -2.18 -0.71 11.44
N MET A 232 -2.55 -1.18 12.65
CA MET A 232 -1.85 -0.80 13.87
C MET A 232 -0.38 -1.21 13.87
N ARG A 233 -0.03 -2.38 13.30
CA ARG A 233 1.38 -2.77 13.12
C ARG A 233 2.13 -1.81 12.21
N SER A 234 1.49 -1.38 11.13
CA SER A 234 2.06 -0.38 10.20
C SER A 234 2.26 0.99 10.87
N VAL A 235 1.34 1.39 11.76
CA VAL A 235 1.45 2.63 12.55
C VAL A 235 2.57 2.55 13.59
N VAL A 236 2.67 1.45 14.33
CA VAL A 236 3.72 1.27 15.35
C VAL A 236 5.12 1.27 14.72
N ALA A 237 5.25 0.70 13.53
CA ALA A 237 6.48 0.71 12.74
C ALA A 237 6.61 1.93 11.81
N GLN A 238 5.85 3.02 12.04
CA GLN A 238 5.98 4.24 11.24
C GLN A 238 7.29 4.97 11.56
N ASP A 239 8.02 5.39 10.53
CA ASP A 239 9.28 6.10 10.68
C ASP A 239 9.13 7.61 10.93
N SER A 240 10.25 8.30 11.16
CA SER A 240 10.26 9.75 11.41
C SER A 240 9.92 10.60 10.17
N ASN A 241 10.02 10.03 8.97
CA ASN A 241 9.59 10.68 7.75
C ASN A 241 8.07 10.62 7.55
N GLY A 242 7.42 9.62 8.14
CA GLY A 242 6.00 9.32 8.00
C GLY A 242 5.72 8.03 7.23
N ARG A 243 6.75 7.25 6.88
CA ARG A 243 6.61 5.98 6.14
C ARG A 243 6.05 4.89 7.06
N LEU A 244 4.88 4.34 6.72
CA LEU A 244 4.19 3.26 7.45
C LEU A 244 4.92 1.92 7.30
N GLY A 245 5.06 1.16 8.39
CA GLY A 245 5.69 -0.17 8.33
C GLY A 245 7.16 -0.16 7.92
N ALA A 246 7.84 0.99 8.05
CA ALA A 246 9.22 1.18 7.62
C ALA A 246 10.23 1.12 8.78
N LYS A 247 9.89 0.44 9.88
CA LYS A 247 10.78 0.13 11.01
C LYS A 247 10.60 -1.33 11.40
N VAL A 248 10.78 -2.24 10.45
CA VAL A 248 10.59 -3.68 10.66
C VAL A 248 11.95 -4.37 10.80
N THR A 249 12.94 -3.99 10.00
CA THR A 249 14.28 -4.60 10.04
C THR A 249 15.32 -3.72 10.71
N GLY A 250 15.03 -2.43 10.95
CA GLY A 250 15.98 -1.50 11.56
C GLY A 250 17.03 -0.95 10.59
N ASP A 251 16.94 -1.33 9.30
CA ASP A 251 17.85 -0.94 8.23
C ASP A 251 17.27 0.17 7.33
N GLU A 252 16.13 0.76 7.70
CA GLU A 252 15.46 1.74 6.85
C GLU A 252 16.13 3.12 6.93
N ASP A 253 17.00 3.41 5.96
CA ASP A 253 17.54 4.76 5.77
C ASP A 253 16.41 5.74 5.41
N ALA A 254 16.29 6.82 6.17
CA ALA A 254 15.37 7.92 5.93
C ALA A 254 15.64 8.68 4.61
N LYS A 255 16.84 8.55 4.05
CA LYS A 255 17.31 9.26 2.87
C LYS A 255 17.55 8.36 1.66
N ALA A 256 17.41 7.05 1.83
CA ALA A 256 17.59 6.07 0.77
C ALA A 256 16.46 5.04 0.75
N GLY A 257 16.58 4.07 -0.15
CA GLY A 257 15.57 3.03 -0.34
C GLY A 257 14.33 3.51 -1.09
N SER A 258 13.29 2.68 -1.03
CA SER A 258 11.99 3.02 -1.60
C SER A 258 11.32 4.14 -0.81
N SER A 259 10.68 5.02 -1.56
CA SER A 259 9.85 6.10 -1.03
C SER A 259 8.35 5.77 -1.10
N LEU A 260 7.95 4.70 -1.79
CA LEU A 260 6.53 4.40 -2.01
C LEU A 260 6.10 3.04 -1.51
N ASP A 261 7.00 2.12 -1.17
CA ASP A 261 6.62 0.79 -0.66
C ASP A 261 5.70 0.90 0.57
N SER A 262 6.02 1.84 1.47
CA SER A 262 5.23 2.11 2.67
C SER A 262 3.84 2.68 2.38
N ALA A 263 3.66 3.31 1.20
CA ALA A 263 2.39 3.90 0.80
C ALA A 263 1.31 2.83 0.61
N SER A 264 1.69 1.61 0.24
CA SER A 264 0.79 0.46 0.07
C SER A 264 -0.06 0.16 1.31
N SER A 265 0.44 0.51 2.50
CA SER A 265 -0.26 0.32 3.78
C SER A 265 -1.27 1.44 4.11
N LEU A 266 -1.26 2.56 3.37
CA LEU A 266 -2.07 3.75 3.70
C LEU A 266 -3.57 3.47 3.70
N GLU A 267 -4.09 2.70 2.75
CA GLU A 267 -5.52 2.37 2.67
C GLU A 267 -6.00 1.67 3.94
N SER A 268 -5.22 0.71 4.45
CA SER A 268 -5.56 -0.01 5.69
C SER A 268 -5.63 0.90 6.91
N VAL A 269 -4.73 1.88 7.00
CA VAL A 269 -4.68 2.84 8.11
C VAL A 269 -5.83 3.83 8.01
N LEU A 270 -6.20 4.27 6.81
CA LEU A 270 -7.39 5.10 6.58
C LEU A 270 -8.68 4.35 6.91
N LEU A 271 -8.78 3.08 6.50
CA LEU A 271 -9.88 2.20 6.85
C LEU A 271 -10.00 2.03 8.36
N ALA A 272 -8.90 1.79 9.06
CA ALA A 272 -8.87 1.71 10.51
C ALA A 272 -9.27 3.02 11.19
N ALA A 273 -8.82 4.16 10.66
CA ALA A 273 -9.25 5.48 11.13
C ALA A 273 -10.76 5.68 10.97
N TYR A 274 -11.32 5.31 9.81
CA TYR A 274 -12.75 5.38 9.55
C TYR A 274 -13.56 4.45 10.46
N ALA A 275 -13.17 3.17 10.55
CA ALA A 275 -13.84 2.17 11.39
C ALA A 275 -13.79 2.51 12.89
N SER A 276 -12.76 3.25 13.32
CA SER A 276 -12.58 3.70 14.71
C SER A 276 -13.18 5.09 15.00
N GLY A 277 -13.88 5.72 14.04
CA GLY A 277 -14.46 7.05 14.21
C GLY A 277 -13.46 8.23 14.19
N GLN A 278 -12.20 7.98 13.83
CA GLN A 278 -11.16 9.01 13.69
C GLN A 278 -11.24 9.76 12.35
N ILE A 279 -12.12 9.31 11.45
CA ILE A 279 -12.60 10.07 10.29
C ILE A 279 -14.09 10.29 10.51
N HIS A 280 -14.50 11.56 10.63
CA HIS A 280 -15.88 11.87 11.02
C HIS A 280 -16.41 13.15 10.37
N GLY A 281 -17.72 13.33 10.51
CA GLY A 281 -18.44 14.49 10.04
C GLY A 281 -18.64 14.52 8.51
N PRO A 282 -19.39 15.51 8.02
CA PRO A 282 -19.81 15.60 6.62
C PRO A 282 -18.67 15.74 5.61
N TRP A 283 -17.52 16.23 6.06
CA TRP A 283 -16.35 16.49 5.24
C TRP A 283 -15.27 15.41 5.39
N ASN A 284 -15.57 14.30 6.07
CA ASN A 284 -14.61 13.25 6.42
C ASN A 284 -13.32 13.82 7.04
N THR A 285 -13.47 14.62 8.09
CA THR A 285 -12.35 15.26 8.75
C THR A 285 -11.53 14.22 9.53
N LEU A 286 -10.20 14.27 9.33
CA LEU A 286 -9.24 13.47 10.11
C LEU A 286 -9.08 14.08 11.50
N ASP A 287 -9.31 13.29 12.55
CA ASP A 287 -8.99 13.66 13.93
C ASP A 287 -7.48 13.79 14.10
N SER A 288 -6.97 14.97 14.46
CA SER A 288 -5.53 15.17 14.67
C SER A 288 -4.97 14.42 15.89
N ASN A 289 -5.83 14.02 16.82
CA ASN A 289 -5.46 13.29 18.04
C ASN A 289 -5.62 11.77 17.87
N GLY A 290 -6.27 11.31 16.80
CA GLY A 290 -6.45 9.89 16.51
C GLY A 290 -5.14 9.21 16.09
N VAL A 291 -4.94 7.99 16.57
CA VAL A 291 -3.72 7.19 16.30
C VAL A 291 -3.58 6.89 14.79
N PHE A 292 -4.65 6.39 14.16
CA PHE A 292 -4.65 6.01 12.76
C PHE A 292 -4.73 7.23 11.84
N SER A 293 -5.59 8.21 12.16
CA SER A 293 -5.76 9.43 11.35
C SER A 293 -4.47 10.26 11.30
N LYS A 294 -3.77 10.42 12.43
CA LYS A 294 -2.46 11.08 12.47
C LYS A 294 -1.42 10.33 11.61
N ALA A 295 -1.33 9.02 11.76
CA ALA A 295 -0.37 8.21 10.99
C ALA A 295 -0.66 8.25 9.48
N ALA A 296 -1.92 8.15 9.08
CA ALA A 296 -2.34 8.30 7.68
C ALA A 296 -1.95 9.67 7.12
N LYS A 297 -2.18 10.75 7.89
CA LYS A 297 -1.80 12.10 7.47
C LYS A 297 -0.29 12.26 7.30
N LEU A 298 0.52 11.64 8.17
CA LEU A 298 1.98 11.67 8.05
C LEU A 298 2.47 10.96 6.78
N GLN A 299 1.95 9.77 6.47
CA GLN A 299 2.28 9.06 5.23
C GLN A 299 1.87 9.85 3.98
N TYR A 300 0.66 10.42 3.97
CA TYR A 300 0.22 11.26 2.85
C TYR A 300 1.12 12.49 2.69
N ASN A 301 1.43 13.19 3.79
CA ASN A 301 2.30 14.37 3.76
C ASN A 301 3.72 14.03 3.29
N PHE A 302 4.22 12.83 3.61
CA PHE A 302 5.49 12.33 3.10
C PHE A 302 5.45 12.22 1.57
N ILE A 303 4.48 11.51 1.00
CA ILE A 303 4.31 11.35 -0.46
C ILE A 303 4.10 12.72 -1.15
N ALA A 304 3.26 13.57 -0.56
CA ALA A 304 2.88 14.85 -1.16
C ALA A 304 4.04 15.86 -1.17
N ASN A 305 4.84 15.91 -0.09
CA ASN A 305 5.73 17.04 0.17
C ASN A 305 7.21 16.68 0.32
N LYS A 306 7.56 15.41 0.58
CA LYS A 306 8.93 15.01 0.91
C LYS A 306 9.59 14.10 -0.13
N VAL A 307 8.81 13.37 -0.92
CA VAL A 307 9.36 12.47 -1.95
C VAL A 307 9.87 13.28 -3.16
N PRO A 308 11.07 12.99 -3.69
CA PRO A 308 11.58 13.62 -4.90
C PRO A 308 10.65 13.47 -6.10
N ARG A 309 10.58 14.50 -6.95
CA ARG A 309 9.71 14.52 -8.13
C ARG A 309 10.50 14.90 -9.38
N GLY A 310 10.23 14.19 -10.47
CA GLY A 310 10.77 14.48 -11.79
C GLY A 310 9.93 15.46 -12.60
N VAL A 311 10.25 15.57 -13.89
CA VAL A 311 9.52 16.38 -14.87
C VAL A 311 8.05 15.94 -14.93
N GLY A 312 7.14 16.92 -14.96
CA GLY A 312 5.69 16.64 -14.91
C GLY A 312 5.18 16.28 -13.51
N ARG A 313 6.01 16.46 -12.46
CA ARG A 313 5.72 16.13 -11.06
C ARG A 313 5.49 14.63 -10.80
N ILE A 314 5.99 13.76 -11.67
CA ILE A 314 6.02 12.31 -11.41
C ILE A 314 6.80 12.04 -10.12
N ILE A 315 6.22 11.24 -9.23
CA ILE A 315 6.81 10.90 -7.94
C ILE A 315 7.89 9.83 -8.20
N SER A 316 9.07 9.99 -7.61
CA SER A 316 10.11 8.95 -7.70
C SER A 316 9.72 7.74 -6.85
N GLN A 317 10.05 6.53 -7.30
CA GLN A 317 10.04 5.34 -6.44
C GLN A 317 11.16 5.42 -5.39
N ARG A 318 12.24 6.17 -5.63
CA ARG A 318 13.46 6.20 -4.81
C ARG A 318 13.63 7.53 -4.07
N MET A 319 14.14 7.47 -2.84
CA MET A 319 14.46 8.67 -2.04
C MET A 319 15.77 9.36 -2.46
N ASP A 320 16.74 8.58 -2.95
CA ASP A 320 18.11 9.00 -3.19
C ASP A 320 18.39 9.40 -4.65
N ARG A 321 17.45 9.13 -5.56
CA ARG A 321 17.55 9.41 -6.99
C ARG A 321 16.16 9.47 -7.63
N LEU A 322 16.06 10.02 -8.84
CA LEU A 322 14.82 9.97 -9.63
C LEU A 322 14.78 8.67 -10.44
N GLN A 323 13.86 7.78 -10.10
CA GLN A 323 13.71 6.49 -10.76
C GLN A 323 12.26 5.99 -10.64
N TYR A 324 11.78 5.33 -11.68
CA TYR A 324 10.38 4.88 -11.81
C TYR A 324 10.34 3.38 -12.01
N TRP A 325 9.59 2.69 -11.15
CA TRP A 325 9.53 1.23 -11.11
C TRP A 325 8.09 0.78 -11.40
N ALA A 326 7.91 -0.36 -12.06
CA ALA A 326 6.59 -0.92 -12.33
C ALA A 326 5.79 -1.19 -11.03
N ASP A 327 6.47 -1.48 -9.93
CA ASP A 327 5.89 -1.70 -8.60
C ASP A 327 5.08 -0.49 -8.12
N THR A 328 5.50 0.72 -8.48
CA THR A 328 4.86 1.95 -8.01
C THR A 328 3.38 1.98 -8.33
N PHE A 329 2.94 1.38 -9.45
CA PHE A 329 1.53 1.33 -9.84
C PHE A 329 0.64 0.79 -8.71
N TYR A 330 1.13 -0.19 -7.93
CA TYR A 330 0.37 -0.78 -6.83
C TYR A 330 0.54 -0.04 -5.49
N MET A 331 1.66 0.65 -5.30
CA MET A 331 1.99 1.27 -4.02
C MET A 331 1.50 2.71 -3.91
N GLY A 332 1.90 3.57 -4.85
CA GLY A 332 1.73 5.03 -4.75
C GLY A 332 0.35 5.54 -5.17
N PRO A 333 -0.05 5.35 -6.45
CA PRO A 333 -1.32 5.86 -6.95
C PRO A 333 -2.54 5.34 -6.18
N PRO A 334 -2.66 4.04 -5.83
CA PRO A 334 -3.77 3.56 -5.01
C PRO A 334 -3.80 4.20 -3.62
N ALA A 335 -2.65 4.47 -3.00
CA ALA A 335 -2.57 5.15 -1.70
C ALA A 335 -3.10 6.59 -1.79
N LEU A 336 -2.76 7.32 -2.85
CA LEU A 336 -3.29 8.66 -3.11
C LEU A 336 -4.81 8.63 -3.37
N ALA A 337 -5.29 7.65 -4.14
CA ALA A 337 -6.71 7.48 -4.41
C ALA A 337 -7.49 7.17 -3.13
N ALA A 338 -6.98 6.25 -2.30
CA ALA A 338 -7.55 5.92 -1.00
C ALA A 338 -7.59 7.15 -0.09
N PHE A 339 -6.49 7.91 0.02
CA PHE A 339 -6.49 9.15 0.81
C PHE A 339 -7.55 10.13 0.31
N GLY A 340 -7.63 10.33 -1.00
CA GLY A 340 -8.65 11.15 -1.63
C GLY A 340 -10.08 10.73 -1.29
N LEU A 341 -10.36 9.43 -1.34
CA LEU A 341 -11.66 8.86 -0.97
C LEU A 341 -12.01 9.07 0.49
N TYR A 342 -11.12 8.64 1.39
CA TYR A 342 -11.40 8.66 2.82
C TYR A 342 -11.44 10.08 3.38
N THR A 343 -10.83 11.07 2.72
CA THR A 343 -10.75 12.46 3.22
C THR A 343 -11.46 13.49 2.33
N ARG A 344 -12.15 13.04 1.28
CA ARG A 344 -12.79 13.90 0.26
C ARG A 344 -11.81 14.92 -0.36
N ASN A 345 -10.55 14.51 -0.54
CA ASN A 345 -9.51 15.34 -1.12
C ASN A 345 -9.43 15.10 -2.64
N SER A 346 -10.03 15.99 -3.42
CA SER A 346 -10.04 15.93 -4.89
C SER A 346 -8.64 16.06 -5.51
N ASP A 347 -7.73 16.80 -4.87
CA ASP A 347 -6.36 16.96 -5.37
C ASP A 347 -5.59 15.65 -5.26
N ALA A 348 -5.78 14.91 -4.16
CA ALA A 348 -5.20 13.57 -4.00
C ALA A 348 -5.77 12.57 -5.02
N GLN A 349 -7.06 12.66 -5.35
CA GLN A 349 -7.69 11.84 -6.39
C GLN A 349 -7.14 12.16 -7.78
N LEU A 350 -7.01 13.45 -8.12
CA LEU A 350 -6.43 13.88 -9.38
C LEU A 350 -4.96 13.48 -9.49
N GLU A 351 -4.20 13.63 -8.40
CA GLU A 351 -2.80 13.22 -8.35
C GLU A 351 -2.66 11.71 -8.54
N ALA A 352 -3.52 10.88 -7.94
CA ALA A 352 -3.52 9.44 -8.16
C ALA A 352 -3.67 9.09 -9.66
N TYR A 353 -4.64 9.70 -10.34
CA TYR A 353 -4.81 9.53 -11.79
C TYR A 353 -3.58 9.97 -12.58
N ASN A 354 -3.06 11.16 -12.27
CA ASN A 354 -1.89 11.71 -12.96
C ASN A 354 -0.66 10.82 -12.80
N GLN A 355 -0.44 10.24 -11.62
CA GLN A 355 0.70 9.35 -11.39
C GLN A 355 0.57 8.06 -12.20
N VAL A 356 -0.62 7.45 -12.32
CA VAL A 356 -0.82 6.29 -13.23
C VAL A 356 -0.45 6.67 -14.67
N LYS A 357 -0.96 7.80 -15.16
CA LYS A 357 -0.67 8.27 -16.52
C LYS A 357 0.81 8.49 -16.75
N LEU A 358 1.48 9.21 -15.86
CA LEU A 358 2.91 9.54 -15.96
C LEU A 358 3.78 8.28 -15.91
N TYR A 359 3.48 7.34 -15.02
CA TYR A 359 4.19 6.06 -14.95
C TYR A 359 3.97 5.21 -16.20
N ARG A 360 2.75 5.15 -16.73
CA ARG A 360 2.47 4.45 -17.99
C ARG A 360 3.24 5.05 -19.15
N ASP A 361 3.23 6.37 -19.29
CA ASP A 361 3.97 7.07 -20.36
C ASP A 361 5.49 6.84 -20.25
N LYS A 362 6.02 6.64 -19.03
CA LYS A 362 7.43 6.33 -18.80
C LYS A 362 7.77 4.86 -18.99
N LEU A 363 6.92 3.90 -18.59
CA LEU A 363 7.30 2.49 -18.52
C LEU A 363 6.73 1.63 -19.65
N LEU A 364 5.67 2.07 -20.34
CA LEU A 364 5.07 1.30 -21.41
C LEU A 364 5.98 1.26 -22.66
N TYR A 365 6.27 0.06 -23.14
CA TYR A 365 6.95 -0.13 -24.41
C TYR A 365 5.99 0.17 -25.57
N PRO A 366 6.32 1.15 -26.44
CA PRO A 366 5.43 1.57 -27.51
C PRO A 366 5.32 0.53 -28.64
N LYS A 367 4.37 0.76 -29.54
CA LYS A 367 4.25 -0.02 -30.78
C LYS A 367 5.58 -0.05 -31.54
N GLY A 368 6.01 -1.25 -31.94
CA GLY A 368 7.27 -1.46 -32.65
C GLY A 368 8.45 -1.85 -31.75
N SER A 369 8.24 -2.01 -30.44
CA SER A 369 9.25 -2.51 -29.50
C SER A 369 9.44 -4.04 -29.52
N GLY A 370 9.06 -4.71 -30.63
CA GLY A 370 9.18 -6.16 -30.76
C GLY A 370 8.36 -6.92 -29.73
N SER A 371 8.96 -7.94 -29.11
CA SER A 371 8.36 -8.80 -28.09
C SER A 371 7.92 -8.05 -26.82
N LYS A 372 8.42 -6.82 -26.61
CA LYS A 372 8.06 -5.99 -25.45
C LYS A 372 6.85 -5.09 -25.69
N THR A 373 6.32 -5.03 -26.91
CA THR A 373 5.25 -4.09 -27.28
C THR A 373 4.03 -4.23 -26.36
N GLY A 374 3.57 -3.11 -25.78
CA GLY A 374 2.39 -3.10 -24.91
C GLY A 374 2.63 -3.55 -23.46
N LEU A 375 3.86 -3.96 -23.13
CA LEU A 375 4.26 -4.37 -21.79
C LEU A 375 4.96 -3.23 -21.04
N LEU A 376 4.98 -3.32 -19.71
CA LEU A 376 5.71 -2.38 -18.86
C LEU A 376 7.16 -2.84 -18.69
N GLY A 377 8.12 -1.98 -18.98
CA GLY A 377 9.49 -2.20 -18.54
C GLY A 377 9.64 -1.98 -17.03
N HIS A 378 10.62 -2.67 -16.43
CA HIS A 378 10.72 -2.76 -14.98
C HIS A 378 11.18 -1.44 -14.32
N ILE A 379 12.34 -0.91 -14.70
CA ILE A 379 12.94 0.27 -14.02
C ILE A 379 13.52 1.27 -15.00
N ARG A 380 13.02 2.51 -14.95
CA ARG A 380 13.47 3.61 -15.80
C ARG A 380 14.02 4.78 -14.99
N ASN A 381 15.13 5.36 -15.46
CA ASN A 381 15.71 6.57 -14.89
C ASN A 381 15.03 7.82 -15.46
N GLU A 382 15.22 8.97 -14.79
CA GLU A 382 14.61 10.23 -15.25
C GLU A 382 15.09 10.70 -16.62
N ASP A 383 16.35 10.46 -16.96
CA ASP A 383 16.93 10.77 -18.28
C ASP A 383 16.37 9.93 -19.43
N GLY A 384 15.48 8.98 -19.13
CA GLY A 384 14.82 8.11 -20.09
C GLY A 384 15.57 6.80 -20.38
N SER A 385 16.77 6.61 -19.83
CA SER A 385 17.51 5.35 -19.89
C SER A 385 16.84 4.26 -19.02
N TRP A 386 17.02 3.01 -19.42
CA TRP A 386 16.59 1.86 -18.62
C TRP A 386 17.67 1.52 -17.59
N ALA A 387 17.29 1.47 -16.32
CA ALA A 387 18.11 0.82 -15.30
C ALA A 387 17.88 -0.70 -15.33
N ASP A 388 16.63 -1.11 -15.60
CA ASP A 388 16.25 -2.48 -15.91
C ASP A 388 15.18 -2.47 -17.02
N PRO A 389 15.52 -2.90 -18.25
CA PRO A 389 14.58 -2.93 -19.37
C PRO A 389 13.68 -4.18 -19.38
N ALA A 390 13.84 -5.13 -18.45
CA ALA A 390 13.08 -6.37 -18.43
C ALA A 390 11.56 -6.13 -18.35
N VAL A 391 10.77 -6.99 -18.98
CA VAL A 391 9.30 -7.02 -18.84
C VAL A 391 8.95 -8.10 -17.82
N TRP A 392 9.29 -7.81 -16.58
CA TRP A 392 9.11 -8.71 -15.45
C TRP A 392 7.63 -8.96 -15.16
N VAL A 393 7.25 -10.24 -15.03
CA VAL A 393 5.85 -10.67 -14.94
C VAL A 393 5.16 -10.18 -13.67
N THR A 394 5.83 -10.25 -12.52
CA THR A 394 5.29 -9.69 -11.28
C THR A 394 5.16 -8.16 -11.38
N GLY A 395 6.07 -7.48 -12.09
CA GLY A 395 5.94 -6.06 -12.43
C GLY A 395 4.70 -5.75 -13.29
N GLN A 396 4.34 -6.62 -14.24
CA GLN A 396 3.08 -6.49 -14.98
C GLN A 396 1.87 -6.65 -14.05
N GLY A 397 1.93 -7.62 -13.13
CA GLY A 397 0.91 -7.86 -12.11
C GLY A 397 0.68 -6.65 -11.20
N TRP A 398 1.77 -6.05 -10.69
CA TRP A 398 1.69 -4.80 -9.93
C TRP A 398 1.08 -3.65 -10.73
N GLY A 399 1.47 -3.52 -12.00
CA GLY A 399 0.90 -2.59 -12.96
C GLY A 399 -0.62 -2.74 -13.08
N ALA A 400 -1.07 -3.94 -13.45
CA ALA A 400 -2.47 -4.23 -13.71
C ALA A 400 -3.34 -4.10 -12.45
N LEU A 401 -2.95 -4.72 -11.35
CA LEU A 401 -3.71 -4.64 -10.09
C LEU A 401 -3.75 -3.20 -9.55
N GLY A 402 -2.66 -2.46 -9.66
CA GLY A 402 -2.57 -1.07 -9.19
C GLY A 402 -3.48 -0.13 -9.98
N MET A 403 -3.48 -0.25 -11.32
CA MET A 403 -4.39 0.50 -12.18
C MET A 403 -5.86 0.18 -11.89
N LEU A 404 -6.21 -1.08 -11.62
CA LEU A 404 -7.57 -1.49 -11.26
C LEU A 404 -8.01 -0.90 -9.90
N ARG A 405 -7.13 -0.85 -8.91
CA ARG A 405 -7.42 -0.20 -7.62
C ARG A 405 -7.74 1.29 -7.80
N VAL A 406 -6.97 2.00 -8.63
CA VAL A 406 -7.25 3.40 -8.96
C VAL A 406 -8.55 3.54 -9.76
N ALA A 407 -8.79 2.66 -10.74
CA ALA A 407 -10.01 2.67 -11.55
C ALA A 407 -11.26 2.51 -10.67
N ALA A 408 -11.25 1.55 -9.75
CA ALA A 408 -12.35 1.31 -8.82
C ALA A 408 -12.52 2.47 -7.83
N ALA A 409 -11.42 2.96 -7.25
CA ALA A 409 -11.47 4.07 -6.31
C ALA A 409 -12.06 5.33 -6.94
N LEU A 410 -11.68 5.66 -8.17
CA LEU A 410 -12.10 6.89 -8.82
C LEU A 410 -13.34 6.73 -9.73
N ALA A 411 -13.82 5.49 -9.92
CA ALA A 411 -14.81 5.12 -10.93
C ALA A 411 -14.44 5.68 -12.33
N GLN A 412 -13.18 5.50 -12.74
CA GLN A 412 -12.65 6.05 -13.99
C GLN A 412 -12.41 4.97 -15.05
N SER A 413 -12.90 5.20 -16.26
CA SER A 413 -12.85 4.23 -17.38
C SER A 413 -11.45 4.06 -17.99
N SER A 414 -10.66 5.14 -18.09
CA SER A 414 -9.39 5.08 -18.82
C SER A 414 -8.35 4.15 -18.17
N SER A 415 -8.29 4.10 -16.84
CA SER A 415 -7.44 3.14 -16.12
C SER A 415 -7.87 1.70 -16.36
N GLY A 416 -9.18 1.46 -16.53
CA GLY A 416 -9.72 0.16 -16.94
C GLY A 416 -9.27 -0.23 -18.36
N SER A 417 -9.37 0.69 -19.32
CA SER A 417 -8.89 0.43 -20.69
C SER A 417 -7.37 0.22 -20.76
N TRP A 418 -6.58 0.98 -20.00
CA TRP A 418 -5.12 0.77 -19.96
C TRP A 418 -4.73 -0.56 -19.33
N THR A 419 -5.51 -1.03 -18.35
CA THR A 419 -5.34 -2.36 -17.76
C THR A 419 -5.68 -3.44 -18.80
N SER A 420 -6.77 -3.26 -19.55
CA SER A 420 -7.16 -4.16 -20.65
C SER A 420 -6.03 -4.30 -21.68
N ASP A 421 -5.50 -3.19 -22.20
CA ASP A 421 -4.38 -3.18 -23.16
C ASP A 421 -3.16 -3.96 -22.62
N LEU A 422 -2.80 -3.72 -21.36
CA LEU A 422 -1.66 -4.39 -20.70
C LEU A 422 -1.90 -5.90 -20.53
N LEU A 423 -3.09 -6.28 -20.08
CA LEU A 423 -3.44 -7.69 -19.89
C LEU A 423 -3.52 -8.43 -21.22
N THR A 424 -4.03 -7.82 -22.28
CA THR A 424 -3.98 -8.40 -23.63
C THR A 424 -2.54 -8.68 -24.04
N ALA A 425 -1.65 -7.69 -23.93
CA ALA A 425 -0.22 -7.88 -24.26
C ALA A 425 0.45 -8.96 -23.40
N ALA A 426 0.13 -9.04 -22.11
CA ALA A 426 0.66 -10.08 -21.22
C ALA A 426 0.09 -11.47 -21.55
N HIS A 427 -1.21 -11.59 -21.85
CA HIS A 427 -1.80 -12.89 -22.18
C HIS A 427 -1.31 -13.45 -23.53
N ASP A 428 -0.85 -12.60 -24.45
CA ASP A 428 -0.21 -13.03 -25.71
C ASP A 428 1.12 -13.77 -25.48
N THR A 429 1.72 -13.63 -24.30
CA THR A 429 2.97 -14.32 -23.92
C THR A 429 2.75 -15.49 -22.95
N PHE A 430 1.50 -15.92 -22.74
CA PHE A 430 1.18 -17.02 -21.82
C PHE A 430 1.70 -18.36 -22.36
N ASP A 431 2.42 -19.12 -21.53
CA ASP A 431 2.84 -20.48 -21.87
C ASP A 431 1.72 -21.45 -21.47
N SER A 432 0.96 -21.91 -22.48
CA SER A 432 -0.16 -22.84 -22.28
C SER A 432 0.27 -24.22 -21.81
N ASP A 433 1.48 -24.66 -22.16
CA ASP A 433 1.98 -25.99 -21.78
C ASP A 433 2.34 -26.01 -20.29
N ALA A 434 2.95 -24.92 -19.80
CA ALA A 434 3.23 -24.74 -18.38
C ALA A 434 2.00 -24.27 -17.57
N SER A 435 1.01 -23.68 -18.24
CA SER A 435 -0.12 -22.95 -17.64
C SER A 435 0.33 -21.81 -16.72
N LEU A 436 1.42 -21.14 -17.09
CA LEU A 436 2.08 -20.08 -16.34
C LEU A 436 2.74 -19.08 -17.29
N TRP A 437 3.22 -17.96 -16.75
CA TRP A 437 4.13 -17.07 -17.45
C TRP A 437 5.58 -17.30 -17.01
N HIS A 438 6.50 -17.07 -17.94
CA HIS A 438 7.92 -16.90 -17.64
C HIS A 438 8.17 -15.64 -16.80
N ASN A 439 9.18 -15.67 -15.92
CA ASN A 439 9.55 -14.57 -15.02
C ASN A 439 9.78 -13.26 -15.79
N TYR A 440 10.41 -13.35 -16.95
CA TYR A 440 10.38 -12.29 -17.94
C TYR A 440 9.48 -12.74 -19.07
N VAL A 441 8.36 -12.04 -19.26
CA VAL A 441 7.26 -12.55 -20.10
C VAL A 441 7.66 -12.71 -21.57
N ASP A 442 8.71 -12.02 -22.01
CA ASP A 442 9.23 -12.09 -23.37
C ASP A 442 10.50 -12.94 -23.54
N ASP A 443 10.91 -13.68 -22.49
CA ASP A 443 12.10 -14.54 -22.49
C ASP A 443 11.79 -15.93 -21.93
N HIS A 444 11.63 -16.88 -22.85
CA HIS A 444 11.26 -18.27 -22.54
C HIS A 444 12.41 -19.09 -21.91
N SER A 445 13.61 -18.51 -21.79
CA SER A 445 14.73 -19.17 -21.09
C SER A 445 14.66 -19.00 -19.57
N THR A 446 13.81 -18.10 -19.09
CA THR A 446 13.62 -17.85 -17.66
C THR A 446 12.67 -18.87 -17.02
N PHE A 447 12.73 -19.01 -15.69
CA PHE A 447 11.81 -19.89 -14.97
C PHE A 447 10.36 -19.37 -15.05
N HIS A 448 9.38 -20.26 -14.87
CA HIS A 448 7.98 -19.85 -14.72
C HIS A 448 7.74 -19.28 -13.33
N ASP A 449 7.26 -18.04 -13.23
CA ASP A 449 7.05 -17.34 -11.96
C ASP A 449 5.58 -17.43 -11.52
N VAL A 450 5.36 -18.09 -10.39
CA VAL A 450 4.06 -18.19 -9.72
C VAL A 450 3.56 -16.84 -9.24
N SER A 451 4.42 -15.98 -8.69
CA SER A 451 4.00 -14.69 -8.11
C SER A 451 3.29 -13.83 -9.15
N GLY A 452 3.95 -13.59 -10.29
CA GLY A 452 3.38 -12.76 -11.34
C GLY A 452 2.24 -13.43 -12.08
N SER A 453 2.29 -14.76 -12.23
CA SER A 453 1.17 -15.51 -12.82
C SER A 453 -0.12 -15.39 -12.00
N LEU A 454 -0.01 -15.50 -10.67
CA LEU A 454 -1.14 -15.28 -9.75
C LEU A 454 -1.64 -13.84 -9.83
N ALA A 455 -0.73 -12.86 -9.86
CA ALA A 455 -1.08 -11.44 -9.94
C ALA A 455 -1.82 -11.08 -11.23
N LEU A 456 -1.34 -11.56 -12.39
CA LEU A 456 -2.00 -11.38 -13.68
C LEU A 456 -3.36 -12.07 -13.71
N ALA A 457 -3.45 -13.33 -13.26
CA ALA A 457 -4.73 -14.03 -13.18
C ALA A 457 -5.75 -13.30 -12.27
N ALA A 458 -5.30 -12.78 -11.12
CA ALA A 458 -6.13 -11.99 -10.22
C ALA A 458 -6.62 -10.70 -10.91
N ALA A 459 -5.74 -9.97 -11.59
CA ALA A 459 -6.08 -8.77 -12.33
C ALA A 459 -7.09 -9.05 -13.45
N THR A 460 -6.94 -10.17 -14.17
CA THR A 460 -7.85 -10.58 -15.24
C THR A 460 -9.26 -10.84 -14.73
N TYR A 461 -9.41 -11.63 -13.65
CA TYR A 461 -10.73 -11.84 -13.04
C TYR A 461 -11.31 -10.54 -12.48
N ARG A 462 -10.48 -9.69 -11.88
CA ARG A 462 -10.93 -8.43 -11.30
C ARG A 462 -11.42 -7.47 -12.38
N LEU A 463 -10.69 -7.34 -13.50
CA LEU A 463 -11.14 -6.55 -14.64
C LEU A 463 -12.43 -7.13 -15.22
N ALA A 464 -12.55 -8.45 -15.35
CA ALA A 464 -13.77 -9.07 -15.88
C ALA A 464 -14.99 -8.88 -14.98
N ALA A 465 -14.80 -8.83 -13.66
CA ALA A 465 -15.87 -8.51 -12.72
C ALA A 465 -16.31 -7.04 -12.80
N LEU A 466 -15.37 -6.11 -13.06
CA LEU A 466 -15.63 -4.67 -13.14
C LEU A 466 -16.17 -4.25 -14.52
N ALA A 467 -15.56 -4.74 -15.59
CA ALA A 467 -15.80 -4.35 -16.98
C ALA A 467 -15.65 -5.57 -17.91
N PRO A 468 -16.64 -6.49 -17.94
CA PRO A 468 -16.53 -7.75 -18.69
C PRO A 468 -16.30 -7.57 -20.19
N ASN A 469 -16.75 -6.45 -20.78
CA ASN A 469 -16.55 -6.15 -22.21
C ASN A 469 -15.08 -5.82 -22.56
N LEU A 470 -14.21 -5.64 -21.57
CA LEU A 470 -12.79 -5.34 -21.76
C LEU A 470 -11.89 -6.57 -21.57
N VAL A 471 -12.47 -7.76 -21.42
CA VAL A 471 -11.71 -9.00 -21.21
C VAL A 471 -12.15 -10.05 -22.21
N ASP A 472 -11.20 -10.53 -23.00
CA ASP A 472 -11.43 -11.62 -23.93
C ASP A 472 -11.57 -12.97 -23.21
N ALA A 473 -12.37 -13.87 -23.78
CA ALA A 473 -12.64 -15.17 -23.18
C ALA A 473 -11.38 -16.06 -22.99
N TYR A 474 -10.36 -15.89 -23.84
CA TYR A 474 -9.11 -16.64 -23.70
C TYR A 474 -8.31 -16.19 -22.47
N ALA A 475 -8.36 -14.90 -22.10
CA ALA A 475 -7.72 -14.38 -20.90
C ALA A 475 -8.29 -15.03 -19.63
N ILE A 476 -9.61 -15.20 -19.56
CA ILE A 476 -10.28 -15.93 -18.47
C ILE A 476 -9.88 -17.41 -18.45
N THR A 477 -9.72 -18.02 -19.63
CA THR A 477 -9.27 -19.42 -19.74
C THR A 477 -7.85 -19.59 -19.22
N ASN A 478 -6.94 -18.66 -19.56
CA ASN A 478 -5.56 -18.65 -19.06
C ASN A 478 -5.52 -18.41 -17.54
N ALA A 479 -6.32 -17.48 -17.01
CA ALA A 479 -6.42 -17.22 -15.58
C ALA A 479 -6.93 -18.45 -14.79
N GLU A 480 -7.92 -19.17 -15.33
CA GLU A 480 -8.40 -20.44 -14.73
C GLU A 480 -7.33 -21.54 -14.79
N ALA A 481 -6.51 -21.58 -15.85
CA ALA A 481 -5.40 -22.53 -15.97
C ALA A 481 -4.35 -22.28 -14.88
N VAL A 482 -3.98 -21.03 -14.61
CA VAL A 482 -3.10 -20.66 -13.49
C VAL A 482 -3.71 -21.10 -12.15
N TYR A 483 -4.99 -20.79 -11.91
CA TYR A 483 -5.69 -21.20 -10.68
C TYR A 483 -5.57 -22.71 -10.45
N LYS A 484 -5.88 -23.52 -11.48
CA LYS A 484 -5.81 -24.99 -11.41
C LYS A 484 -4.37 -25.50 -11.24
N ARG A 485 -3.40 -24.82 -11.84
CA ARG A 485 -1.98 -25.21 -11.76
C ARG A 485 -1.38 -24.89 -10.41
N VAL A 486 -1.74 -23.78 -9.78
CA VAL A 486 -1.01 -23.25 -8.60
C VAL A 486 -1.72 -23.54 -7.29
N ILE A 487 -3.01 -23.20 -7.17
CA ILE A 487 -3.75 -23.20 -5.89
C ILE A 487 -3.74 -24.56 -5.18
N PRO A 488 -3.88 -25.72 -5.88
CA PRO A 488 -3.83 -27.02 -5.22
C PRO A 488 -2.45 -27.42 -4.68
N HIS A 489 -1.37 -26.71 -5.03
CA HIS A 489 0.01 -27.12 -4.78
C HIS A 489 0.72 -26.28 -3.70
N LEU A 490 -0.04 -25.54 -2.88
CA LEU A 490 0.48 -24.95 -1.65
C LEU A 490 0.60 -26.06 -0.58
N SER A 491 1.82 -26.39 -0.21
CA SER A 491 2.09 -27.40 0.82
C SER A 491 1.68 -26.90 2.22
N PRO A 492 1.53 -27.80 3.20
CA PRO A 492 1.25 -27.44 4.59
C PRO A 492 2.29 -26.55 5.28
N PHE A 493 3.47 -26.37 4.66
CA PHE A 493 4.52 -25.47 5.16
C PHE A 493 4.47 -24.07 4.54
N GLY A 494 3.43 -23.75 3.76
CA GLY A 494 3.31 -22.46 3.09
C GLY A 494 4.23 -22.30 1.87
N GLN A 495 4.75 -23.42 1.34
CA GLN A 495 5.64 -23.45 0.17
C GLN A 495 4.94 -24.08 -1.02
N PHE A 496 5.14 -23.51 -2.22
CA PHE A 496 4.64 -24.12 -3.45
C PHE A 496 5.48 -25.36 -3.80
N GLY A 497 4.79 -26.47 -4.08
CA GLY A 497 5.39 -27.76 -4.45
C GLY A 497 5.47 -27.98 -5.97
N ASP A 498 5.78 -29.21 -6.37
CA ASP A 498 5.68 -29.70 -7.76
C ASP A 498 6.42 -28.86 -8.82
N GLY A 499 7.63 -28.42 -8.45
CA GLY A 499 8.52 -27.66 -9.32
C GLY A 499 8.06 -26.22 -9.58
N LEU A 500 7.03 -25.74 -8.87
CA LEU A 500 6.59 -24.36 -8.94
C LEU A 500 7.62 -23.44 -8.28
N GLN A 501 7.97 -22.38 -8.99
CA GLN A 501 8.96 -21.39 -8.55
C GLN A 501 8.28 -20.03 -8.41
N CYS A 502 8.60 -19.31 -7.35
CA CYS A 502 8.20 -17.93 -7.14
C CYS A 502 9.42 -17.04 -7.33
N VAL A 503 9.27 -15.84 -7.86
CA VAL A 503 10.35 -14.86 -7.79
C VAL A 503 10.68 -14.51 -6.33
N ASP A 504 11.96 -14.37 -6.03
CA ASP A 504 12.44 -13.77 -4.78
C ASP A 504 12.18 -12.26 -4.81
N ALA A 505 11.36 -11.77 -3.87
CA ALA A 505 10.98 -10.36 -3.77
C ALA A 505 12.16 -9.40 -3.56
N LEU A 506 13.32 -9.90 -3.12
CA LEU A 506 14.56 -9.13 -2.96
C LEU A 506 15.55 -9.34 -4.12
N SER A 507 15.29 -10.30 -5.01
CA SER A 507 16.16 -10.65 -6.13
C SER A 507 15.34 -11.14 -7.33
N PHE A 508 14.88 -10.20 -8.16
CA PHE A 508 13.89 -10.41 -9.23
C PHE A 508 14.23 -11.46 -10.31
N SER A 509 15.50 -11.87 -10.43
CA SER A 509 15.95 -12.91 -11.36
C SER A 509 16.09 -14.29 -10.73
N THR A 510 15.84 -14.42 -9.43
CA THR A 510 16.13 -15.63 -8.65
C THR A 510 14.84 -16.32 -8.26
N PRO A 511 14.72 -17.64 -8.50
CA PRO A 511 13.59 -18.42 -8.03
C PRO A 511 13.74 -18.75 -6.54
N GLY A 512 12.63 -18.67 -5.82
CA GLY A 512 12.37 -19.19 -4.49
C GLY A 512 11.15 -20.10 -4.48
N TYR A 513 10.79 -20.60 -3.30
CA TYR A 513 9.70 -21.58 -3.12
C TYR A 513 8.36 -20.94 -2.70
N THR A 514 8.40 -19.72 -2.17
CA THR A 514 7.24 -18.95 -1.72
C THR A 514 7.66 -17.53 -1.38
N SER A 515 6.71 -16.63 -1.27
CA SER A 515 6.87 -15.26 -0.79
C SER A 515 5.55 -14.76 -0.20
N VAL A 516 5.58 -13.73 0.66
CA VAL A 516 4.32 -13.14 1.14
C VAL A 516 3.54 -12.53 -0.03
N GLU A 517 4.23 -12.02 -1.05
CA GLU A 517 3.63 -11.54 -2.29
C GLU A 517 2.83 -12.63 -3.01
N SER A 518 3.44 -13.77 -3.32
CA SER A 518 2.78 -14.89 -4.02
C SER A 518 1.56 -15.41 -3.25
N LEU A 519 1.69 -15.58 -1.93
CA LEU A 519 0.57 -15.98 -1.08
C LEU A 519 -0.58 -14.94 -1.10
N SER A 520 -0.23 -13.64 -1.05
CA SER A 520 -1.21 -12.57 -1.13
C SER A 520 -1.89 -12.50 -2.50
N PHE A 521 -1.14 -12.69 -3.59
CA PHE A 521 -1.69 -12.76 -4.94
C PHE A 521 -2.61 -13.96 -5.14
N GLY A 522 -2.31 -15.10 -4.53
CA GLY A 522 -3.22 -16.25 -4.55
C GLY A 522 -4.54 -15.97 -3.85
N ILE A 523 -4.51 -15.27 -2.71
CA ILE A 523 -5.74 -14.83 -2.02
C ILE A 523 -6.51 -13.79 -2.87
N LEU A 524 -5.81 -12.86 -3.53
CA LEU A 524 -6.43 -11.90 -4.46
C LEU A 524 -7.08 -12.61 -5.65
N LEU A 525 -6.42 -13.63 -6.21
CA LEU A 525 -6.98 -14.46 -7.29
C LEU A 525 -8.28 -15.15 -6.84
N GLU A 526 -8.27 -15.79 -5.68
CA GLU A 526 -9.47 -16.43 -5.11
C GLU A 526 -10.61 -15.42 -4.92
N ALA A 527 -10.32 -14.24 -4.36
CA ALA A 527 -11.30 -13.18 -4.16
C ALA A 527 -11.88 -12.67 -5.49
N ALA A 528 -11.03 -12.33 -6.46
CA ALA A 528 -11.45 -11.85 -7.76
C ALA A 528 -12.25 -12.90 -8.55
N ARG A 529 -11.82 -14.17 -8.51
CA ARG A 529 -12.51 -15.29 -9.16
C ARG A 529 -13.88 -15.57 -8.54
N ARG A 530 -14.01 -15.48 -7.20
CA ARG A 530 -15.30 -15.55 -6.49
C ARG A 530 -16.23 -14.43 -6.96
N ASP A 531 -15.73 -13.19 -7.01
CA ASP A 531 -16.54 -12.02 -7.38
C ASP A 531 -16.99 -12.10 -8.85
N TYR A 532 -16.10 -12.51 -9.75
CA TYR A 532 -16.44 -12.80 -11.16
C TYR A 532 -17.52 -13.89 -11.27
N SER A 533 -17.36 -15.00 -10.54
CA SER A 533 -18.34 -16.10 -10.55
C SER A 533 -19.73 -15.65 -10.06
N ASN A 534 -19.78 -14.79 -9.04
CA ASN A 534 -21.03 -14.19 -8.56
C ASN A 534 -21.65 -13.26 -9.62
N ALA A 535 -20.83 -12.45 -10.30
CA ALA A 535 -21.30 -11.53 -11.35
C ALA A 535 -21.90 -12.30 -12.55
N VAL A 536 -21.22 -13.33 -13.04
CA VAL A 536 -21.71 -14.18 -14.15
C VAL A 536 -22.94 -15.00 -13.72
N GLY A 537 -23.02 -15.41 -12.44
CA GLY A 537 -24.16 -16.11 -11.85
C GLY A 537 -25.40 -15.25 -11.61
N GLY A 538 -25.42 -14.00 -12.06
CA GLY A 538 -26.58 -13.10 -11.96
C GLY A 538 -26.83 -12.52 -10.57
N LYS A 539 -25.90 -12.69 -9.62
CA LYS A 539 -25.95 -11.93 -8.37
C LYS A 539 -25.48 -10.51 -8.67
N THR A 540 -26.41 -9.56 -8.66
CA THR A 540 -26.07 -8.13 -8.72
C THR A 540 -25.31 -7.74 -7.46
N THR A 541 -23.99 -7.77 -7.51
CA THR A 541 -23.11 -6.99 -6.63
C THR A 541 -23.22 -5.52 -7.02
N ALA A 542 -22.98 -4.59 -6.08
CA ALA A 542 -23.01 -3.16 -6.40
C ALA A 542 -21.90 -2.76 -7.43
N LEU A 543 -20.93 -3.65 -7.65
CA LEU A 543 -19.96 -3.69 -8.77
C LEU A 543 -20.59 -3.44 -10.15
N VAL A 544 -21.64 -4.19 -10.51
CA VAL A 544 -22.22 -4.17 -11.87
C VAL A 544 -22.93 -2.85 -12.18
N ARG A 545 -23.53 -2.21 -11.16
CA ARG A 545 -24.29 -0.96 -11.33
C ARG A 545 -23.42 0.28 -11.50
N THR A 546 -22.17 0.26 -11.03
CA THR A 546 -21.35 1.47 -10.95
C THR A 546 -20.41 1.62 -12.15
N ILE A 547 -20.00 0.51 -12.78
CA ILE A 547 -19.12 0.53 -13.95
C ILE A 547 -19.83 0.12 -15.24
N GLY A 548 -20.95 -0.62 -15.15
CA GLY A 548 -21.85 -0.85 -16.29
C GLY A 548 -22.54 0.43 -16.83
N GLY A 549 -22.31 1.57 -16.18
CA GLY A 549 -22.71 2.92 -16.62
C GLY A 549 -21.51 3.84 -16.91
N LEU A 550 -20.29 3.31 -17.04
CA LEU A 550 -19.24 4.04 -17.75
C LEU A 550 -19.59 3.97 -19.24
N ASP A 551 -20.39 4.94 -19.71
CA ASP A 551 -20.40 5.24 -21.14
C ASP A 551 -18.93 5.47 -21.55
N MET A 552 -18.46 4.59 -22.44
CA MET A 552 -17.15 4.69 -23.08
C MET A 552 -17.06 5.94 -23.96
#